data_AF-A0A444R5M3-F1
#
_entry.id   AF-A0A444R5M3-F1
#
_cell.length_a   1.000
_cell.length_b   1.000
_cell.length_c   1.000
_cell.angle_alpha   90.00
_cell.angle_beta   90.00
_cell.angle_gamma   90.00
#
_symmetry.space_group_name_H-M   'P 1'
#
loop_
_entity.id
_entity.type
_entity.pdbx_description
1 polymer ?
#
loop_
_entity_poly.entity_id
_entity_poly.type
_entity_poly.pdbx_seq_one_letter_code
_entity_poly.pdbx_strand_id
1 'polypeptide(L)' 'IATIEERQGLKVSCPEEIAYRKGFIDAEQVKVLAEPLIKNQYGQYLLKMISE' A
#
# COMPACT_ATOMS: atom_id res chain seq x y z
N ILE A 1 0.96 13.17 17.97
CA ILE A 1 0.93 12.02 17.05
C ILE A 1 1.86 12.23 15.85
N ALA A 2 2.14 13.48 15.43
CA ALA A 2 3.02 13.83 14.31
C ALA A 2 4.54 13.86 14.61
N THR A 3 5.09 12.99 15.46
CA THR A 3 6.51 13.12 15.91
C THR A 3 7.37 11.86 15.67
N ILE A 4 6.78 10.76 15.19
CA ILE A 4 7.52 9.49 14.97
C ILE A 4 7.70 9.16 13.48
N GLU A 5 6.99 9.85 12.58
CA GLU A 5 6.93 9.51 11.15
C GLU A 5 8.18 9.91 10.35
N GLU A 6 9.02 10.83 10.85
CA GLU A 6 10.14 11.36 10.06
C GLU A 6 11.44 10.54 10.19
N ARG A 7 11.54 9.67 11.21
CA ARG A 7 12.83 9.03 11.56
C ARG A 7 13.00 7.61 11.08
N GLN A 8 11.90 6.92 10.81
CA GLN A 8 11.93 5.66 10.07
C GLN A 8 11.42 5.98 8.69
N GLY A 9 12.27 5.87 7.66
CA GLY A 9 11.91 6.02 6.24
C GLY A 9 10.89 4.98 5.73
N LEU A 10 10.07 4.44 6.63
CA LEU A 10 8.87 3.67 6.41
C LEU A 10 7.73 4.67 6.41
N LYS A 11 7.07 4.86 5.27
CA LYS A 11 5.76 5.54 5.26
C LYS A 11 4.85 4.80 6.24
N VAL A 12 4.62 5.38 7.42
CA VAL A 12 3.74 4.84 8.48
C VAL A 12 2.28 5.03 8.07
N SER A 13 1.84 4.48 6.93
CA SER A 13 0.42 4.55 6.52
C SER A 13 0.10 3.75 5.26
N CYS A 14 0.70 2.58 5.08
CA CYS A 14 0.29 1.66 4.02
C CYS A 14 -0.38 0.41 4.60
N PRO A 15 -1.59 0.55 5.18
CA PRO A 15 -2.33 -0.60 5.69
C PRO A 15 -2.63 -1.61 4.58
N GLU A 16 -2.75 -1.19 3.31
CA GLU A 16 -2.97 -2.11 2.19
C GLU A 16 -1.78 -3.04 1.94
N GLU A 17 -0.55 -2.52 1.99
CA GLU A 17 0.67 -3.35 1.84
C GLU A 17 0.77 -4.39 2.97
N ILE A 18 0.53 -3.93 4.22
CA ILE A 18 0.57 -4.79 5.39
C ILE A 18 -0.54 -5.84 5.31
N ALA A 19 -1.75 -5.43 4.91
CA ALA A 19 -2.88 -6.34 4.76
C ALA A 19 -2.62 -7.41 3.71
N TYR A 20 -2.03 -7.05 2.56
CA TYR A 20 -1.66 -8.00 1.52
C TYR A 20 -0.56 -8.96 2.01
N ARG A 21 0.52 -8.45 2.63
CA ARG A 21 1.61 -9.29 3.19
C ARG A 21 1.15 -10.20 4.33
N LYS A 22 0.15 -9.78 5.10
CA LYS A 22 -0.45 -10.56 6.19
C LYS A 22 -1.50 -11.56 5.68
N GLY A 23 -1.89 -11.50 4.41
CA GLY A 23 -2.96 -12.33 3.84
C GLY A 23 -4.37 -11.92 4.30
N PHE A 24 -4.55 -10.69 4.77
CA PHE A 24 -5.87 -10.14 5.12
C PHE A 24 -6.68 -9.72 3.89
N ILE A 25 -6.00 -9.34 2.81
CA ILE A 25 -6.63 -8.96 1.54
C ILE A 25 -5.91 -9.67 0.38
N ASP A 26 -6.67 -10.00 -0.65
CA ASP A 26 -6.18 -10.68 -1.84
C ASP A 26 -5.70 -9.70 -2.92
N ALA A 27 -4.96 -10.19 -3.92
CA ALA A 27 -4.44 -9.37 -5.02
C ALA A 27 -5.56 -8.61 -5.76
N GLU A 28 -6.72 -9.24 -5.94
CA GLU A 28 -7.90 -8.57 -6.52
C GLU A 28 -8.40 -7.41 -5.65
N GLN A 29 -8.42 -7.58 -4.32
CA GLN A 29 -8.84 -6.52 -3.40
C GLN A 29 -7.85 -5.35 -3.40
N VAL A 30 -6.54 -5.65 -3.43
CA VAL A 30 -5.51 -4.62 -3.58
C VAL A 30 -5.67 -3.87 -4.90
N LYS A 31 -5.98 -4.58 -6.00
CA LYS A 31 -6.21 -3.96 -7.31
C LYS A 31 -7.38 -2.98 -7.28
N VAL A 32 -8.51 -3.35 -6.68
CA VAL A 32 -9.69 -2.48 -6.53
C VAL A 32 -9.37 -1.25 -5.67
N LEU A 33 -8.57 -1.42 -4.60
CA LEU A 33 -8.11 -0.31 -3.77
C LEU A 33 -7.09 0.59 -4.50
N ALA A 34 -6.28 0.00 -5.38
CA ALA A 34 -5.25 0.69 -6.14
C ALA A 34 -5.79 1.42 -7.39
N GLU A 35 -6.93 0.99 -7.95
CA GLU A 35 -7.60 1.65 -9.09
C GLU A 35 -7.82 3.17 -8.89
N PRO A 36 -8.44 3.65 -7.79
CA PRO A 36 -8.60 5.08 -7.55
C PRO A 36 -7.27 5.79 -7.25
N LEU A 37 -6.26 5.04 -6.79
CA LEU A 37 -4.93 5.54 -6.41
C LEU A 37 -3.90 5.43 -7.54
N ILE A 38 -4.27 4.91 -8.71
CA ILE A 38 -3.36 4.64 -9.84
C ILE A 38 -2.69 5.91 -10.39
N LYS A 39 -3.34 7.06 -10.20
CA LYS A 39 -2.79 8.37 -10.56
C LYS A 39 -1.64 8.80 -9.65
N ASN A 40 -1.51 8.18 -8.47
CA ASN A 40 -0.43 8.42 -7.54
C ASN A 40 0.62 7.30 -7.64
N GLN A 41 1.86 7.64 -7.32
CA GLN A 41 2.97 6.67 -7.21
C GLN A 41 2.64 5.50 -6.27
N TYR A 42 1.74 5.70 -5.29
CA TYR A 42 1.32 4.66 -4.36
C TYR A 42 0.41 3.60 -4.98
N GLY A 43 -0.59 3.97 -5.80
CA GLY A 43 -1.41 2.97 -6.49
C GLY A 43 -0.61 2.19 -7.52
N GLN A 44 0.34 2.84 -8.20
CA GLN A 44 1.28 2.14 -9.09
C GLN A 44 2.18 1.16 -8.32
N TYR A 45 2.62 1.53 -7.12
CA TYR A 45 3.40 0.66 -6.25
C TYR A 45 2.59 -0.56 -5.79
N LEU A 46 1.34 -0.38 -5.35
CA LEU A 46 0.44 -1.47 -4.96
C LEU A 46 0.16 -2.43 -6.13
N LEU A 47 -0.10 -1.90 -7.34
CA LEU A 47 -0.29 -2.72 -8.53
C LEU A 47 0.96 -3.50 -8.91
N LYS A 48 2.14 -2.89 -8.78
CA LYS A 48 3.41 -3.57 -9.02
C LYS A 48 3.65 -4.70 -8.01
N MET A 49 3.29 -4.48 -6.75
CA MET A 49 3.45 -5.46 -5.68
C MET A 49 2.60 -6.73 -5.87
N ILE A 50 1.43 -6.62 -6.47
CA ILE A 50 0.53 -7.76 -6.73
C ILE A 50 0.73 -8.42 -8.10
N SER A 51 1.45 -7.74 -9.00
CA SER A 51 1.66 -8.20 -10.38
C SER A 51 3.03 -8.87 -10.60
N GLU A 52 3.84 -9.00 -9.54
CA GLU A 52 5.16 -9.63 -9.49
C GLU A 52 5.10 -10.92 -8.66
#